data_AF-A0A918ZVT8-F1
#
_entry.id   AF-A0A918ZVT8-F1
#
_cell.length_a   1.000
_cell.length_b   1.000
_cell.length_c   1.000
_cell.angle_alpha   90.00
_cell.angle_beta   90.00
_cell.angle_gamma   90.00
#
_symmetry.space_group_name_H-M   'P 1'
#
loop_
_entity.id
_entity.type
_entity.pdbx_description
1 polymer ?
#
loop_
_entity_poly.entity_id
_entity_poly.type
_entity_poly.pdbx_seq_one_letter_code
_entity_poly.pdbx_strand_id
1 'polypeptide(L)'
;MDERRADRRRTGCAHRLEAWADGVVAGLDAQEDLERSLRRALRGNPTLREETAVRRADALRAAALGLGPEGCAVAAGVSRRMLRDWQERDPSFAAAMEAAADLAEHERIRARAAAAPAGLSPAALRVVLKAVRDGAVQASAAELGGWTEQSFLRLRRRSPEVAALLAAARRARTKKADRRGLHRFERGYRLVRVDEGDMNGGAGTAGRGSAHGPGASGPDA
;
A
#
# COMPACT_ATOMS: atom_id res chain seq x y z
N MET A 1 39.00 22.04 -29.51
CA MET A 1 39.10 22.39 -28.08
C MET A 1 37.71 22.42 -27.40
N ASP A 2 36.78 21.53 -27.74
CA ASP A 2 35.38 21.60 -27.26
C ASP A 2 34.82 20.35 -26.59
N GLU A 3 35.46 19.19 -26.72
CA GLU A 3 34.96 17.95 -26.11
C GLU A 3 34.94 18.02 -24.59
N ARG A 4 35.96 18.61 -23.95
CA ARG A 4 36.02 18.77 -22.49
C ARG A 4 34.93 19.70 -21.94
N ARG A 5 34.44 20.66 -22.73
CA ARG A 5 33.34 21.57 -22.33
C ARG A 5 31.98 20.89 -22.51
N ALA A 6 31.80 20.15 -23.61
CA ALA A 6 30.61 19.34 -23.84
C ALA A 6 30.45 18.25 -22.77
N ASP A 7 31.55 17.60 -22.39
CA ASP A 7 31.55 16.55 -21.38
C ASP A 7 31.17 17.09 -20.00
N ARG A 8 31.80 18.20 -19.55
CA ARG A 8 31.43 18.88 -18.28
C ARG A 8 29.96 19.30 -18.24
N ARG A 9 29.40 19.77 -19.36
CA ARG A 9 27.97 20.13 -19.43
C ARG A 9 27.07 18.91 -19.31
N ARG A 10 27.44 17.79 -19.94
CA ARG A 10 26.71 16.52 -19.81
C ARG A 10 26.75 16.00 -18.37
N THR A 11 27.92 16.03 -17.72
CA THR A 11 28.07 15.63 -16.31
C THR A 11 27.24 16.53 -15.39
N GLY A 12 27.25 17.85 -15.63
CA GLY A 12 26.45 18.81 -14.84
C GLY A 12 24.94 18.59 -14.98
N CYS A 13 24.45 18.31 -16.19
CA CYS A 13 23.05 17.97 -16.43
C CYS A 13 22.65 16.64 -15.76
N ALA A 14 23.51 15.61 -15.85
CA ALA A 14 23.28 14.33 -15.20
C ALA A 14 23.20 14.48 -13.68
N HIS A 15 24.12 15.24 -13.08
CA HIS A 15 24.13 15.46 -11.63
C HIS A 15 22.89 16.24 -11.15
N ARG A 16 22.43 17.24 -11.92
CA ARG A 16 21.18 17.95 -11.62
C ARG A 16 19.96 17.03 -11.66
N LEU A 17 19.91 16.14 -12.64
CA LEU A 17 18.82 15.17 -12.77
C LEU A 17 18.81 14.16 -11.62
N GLU A 18 20.00 13.70 -11.19
CA GLU A 18 20.14 12.84 -10.01
C GLU A 18 19.69 13.54 -8.74
N ALA A 19 20.10 14.78 -8.51
CA ALA A 19 19.71 15.56 -7.34
C ALA A 19 18.19 15.82 -7.31
N TRP A 20 17.59 16.13 -8.47
CA TRP A 20 16.14 16.24 -8.61
C TRP A 20 15.45 14.91 -8.25
N ALA A 21 15.92 13.79 -8.79
CA ALA A 21 15.32 12.48 -8.53
C ALA A 21 15.43 12.06 -7.06
N ASP A 22 16.59 12.31 -6.43
CA ASP A 22 16.79 12.10 -4.99
C ASP A 22 15.83 12.97 -4.17
N GLY A 23 15.64 14.23 -4.56
CA GLY A 23 14.67 15.15 -3.94
C GLY A 23 13.22 14.68 -4.07
N VAL A 24 12.82 14.16 -5.23
CA VAL A 24 11.47 13.59 -5.45
C VAL A 24 11.24 12.39 -4.54
N VAL A 25 12.19 11.45 -4.47
CA VAL A 25 12.06 10.26 -3.62
C VAL A 25 12.04 10.64 -2.14
N ALA A 26 12.90 11.58 -1.70
CA ALA A 26 12.89 12.09 -0.34
C ALA A 26 11.59 12.83 0.00
N GLY A 27 11.00 13.55 -0.95
CA GLY A 27 9.71 14.20 -0.80
C GLY A 27 8.56 13.21 -0.59
N LEU A 28 8.60 12.06 -1.27
CA LEU A 28 7.63 10.98 -1.04
C LEU A 28 7.74 10.42 0.39
N ASP A 29 8.96 10.19 0.89
CA ASP A 29 9.18 9.78 2.29
C ASP A 29 8.65 10.84 3.27
N ALA A 30 8.99 12.11 3.04
CA ALA A 30 8.55 13.21 3.89
C ALA A 30 7.02 13.36 3.91
N GLN A 31 6.35 13.14 2.78
CA GLN A 31 4.89 13.14 2.74
C GLN A 31 4.29 11.99 3.56
N GLU A 32 4.82 10.76 3.42
CA GLU A 32 4.37 9.60 4.21
C GLU A 32 4.58 9.86 5.72
N ASP A 33 5.70 10.48 6.11
CA ASP A 33 6.01 10.83 7.49
C ASP A 33 5.12 11.96 8.03
N LEU A 34 4.81 12.96 7.20
CA LEU A 34 3.88 14.04 7.52
C LEU A 34 2.47 13.50 7.75
N GLU A 35 1.95 12.67 6.83
CA GLU A 35 0.62 12.05 6.99
C GLU A 35 0.54 11.22 8.28
N ARG A 36 1.61 10.47 8.59
CA ARG A 36 1.70 9.70 9.84
C ARG A 36 1.69 10.62 11.07
N SER A 37 2.43 11.72 11.02
CA SER A 37 2.52 12.70 12.11
C SER A 37 1.20 13.43 12.33
N LEU A 38 0.52 13.85 11.26
CA LEU A 38 -0.80 14.48 11.31
C LEU A 38 -1.85 13.54 11.89
N ARG A 39 -1.90 12.28 11.45
CA ARG A 39 -2.81 11.27 12.02
C ARG A 39 -2.55 11.08 13.52
N ARG A 40 -1.28 11.03 13.91
CA ARG A 40 -0.88 10.91 15.32
C ARG A 40 -1.30 12.12 16.15
N ALA A 41 -1.16 13.33 15.61
CA ALA A 41 -1.55 14.56 16.29
C ALA A 41 -3.08 14.67 16.46
N LEU A 42 -3.85 14.26 15.46
CA LEU A 42 -5.31 14.40 15.47
C LEU A 42 -6.03 13.32 16.29
N ARG A 43 -5.54 12.07 16.27
CA ARG A 43 -6.27 10.91 16.83
C ARG A 43 -5.46 10.06 17.81
N GLY A 44 -4.21 10.43 18.09
CA GLY A 44 -3.30 9.58 18.85
C GLY A 44 -2.87 8.34 18.06
N ASN A 45 -2.74 7.20 18.73
CA ASN A 45 -2.39 5.95 18.03
C ASN A 45 -3.63 5.37 17.33
N PRO A 46 -3.58 5.15 16.00
CA PRO A 46 -4.71 4.58 15.27
C PRO A 46 -5.03 3.17 15.76
N THR A 47 -6.31 2.82 15.75
CA THR A 47 -6.75 1.45 16.05
C THR A 47 -6.48 0.53 14.87
N LEU A 48 -6.47 -0.78 15.09
CA LEU A 48 -6.23 -1.75 14.01
C LEU A 48 -7.30 -1.63 12.90
N ARG A 49 -8.54 -1.30 13.28
CA ARG A 49 -9.65 -1.10 12.34
C ARG A 49 -9.41 0.11 11.45
N GLU A 50 -8.96 1.23 12.01
CA GLU A 50 -8.63 2.43 11.25
C GLU A 50 -7.46 2.20 10.29
N GLU A 51 -6.39 1.55 10.76
CA GLU A 51 -5.25 1.20 9.89
C GLU A 51 -5.70 0.29 8.74
N THR A 52 -6.55 -0.70 9.03
CA THR A 52 -7.10 -1.61 8.02
C THR A 52 -7.97 -0.88 7.01
N ALA A 53 -8.81 0.06 7.45
CA ALA A 53 -9.66 0.85 6.57
C ALA A 53 -8.84 1.72 5.60
N VAL A 54 -7.76 2.36 6.09
CA VAL A 54 -6.85 3.12 5.21
C VAL A 54 -6.19 2.21 4.19
N ARG A 55 -5.65 1.06 4.62
CA ARG A 55 -4.98 0.12 3.70
C ARG A 55 -5.96 -0.44 2.66
N ARG A 56 -7.22 -0.69 3.03
CA ARG A 56 -8.29 -1.06 2.10
C ARG A 56 -8.59 0.06 1.09
N ALA A 57 -8.65 1.31 1.53
CA ALA A 57 -8.83 2.46 0.65
C ALA A 57 -7.65 2.62 -0.33
N ASP A 58 -6.42 2.40 0.12
CA ASP A 58 -5.23 2.42 -0.73
C ASP A 58 -5.26 1.30 -1.78
N ALA A 59 -5.73 0.09 -1.41
CA ALA A 59 -5.92 -1.01 -2.36
C ALA A 59 -7.00 -0.67 -3.41
N LEU A 60 -8.13 -0.10 -3.01
CA LEU A 60 -9.21 0.33 -3.92
C LEU A 60 -8.73 1.41 -4.88
N ARG A 61 -8.03 2.42 -4.35
CA ARG A 61 -7.44 3.48 -5.17
C ARG A 61 -6.45 2.92 -6.18
N ALA A 62 -5.63 1.94 -5.79
CA ALA A 62 -4.72 1.26 -6.70
C ALA A 62 -5.45 0.49 -7.81
N ALA A 63 -6.53 -0.22 -7.47
CA ALA A 63 -7.37 -0.91 -8.43
C ALA A 63 -8.02 0.07 -9.43
N ALA A 64 -8.55 1.19 -8.94
CA ALA A 64 -9.12 2.28 -9.77
C ALA A 64 -8.09 2.93 -10.70
N LEU A 65 -6.80 2.81 -10.38
CA LEU A 65 -5.69 3.28 -11.21
C LEU A 65 -5.17 2.17 -12.15
N GLY A 66 -5.88 1.03 -12.19
CA GLY A 66 -5.64 -0.10 -13.07
C GLY A 66 -4.56 -1.06 -12.58
N LEU A 67 -4.13 -0.96 -11.32
CA LEU A 67 -3.15 -1.89 -10.80
C LEU A 67 -3.77 -3.27 -10.58
N GLY A 68 -3.02 -4.31 -10.92
CA GLY A 68 -3.40 -5.69 -10.64
C GLY A 68 -3.36 -5.99 -9.13
N PRO A 69 -3.83 -7.17 -8.70
CA PRO A 69 -3.96 -7.52 -7.28
C PRO A 69 -2.64 -7.42 -6.50
N GLU A 70 -1.52 -7.73 -7.12
CA GLU A 70 -0.19 -7.57 -6.51
C GLU A 70 0.18 -6.09 -6.31
N GLY A 71 -0.08 -5.24 -7.30
CA GLY A 71 0.13 -3.80 -7.22
C GLY A 71 -0.76 -3.15 -6.14
N CYS A 72 -2.00 -3.61 -6.02
CA CYS A 72 -2.92 -3.18 -4.96
C CYS A 72 -2.42 -3.57 -3.56
N ALA A 73 -1.90 -4.80 -3.40
CA ALA A 73 -1.31 -5.22 -2.12
C ALA A 73 -0.11 -4.36 -1.72
N VAL A 74 0.77 -4.03 -2.68
CA VAL A 74 1.94 -3.17 -2.44
C VAL A 74 1.54 -1.73 -2.15
N ALA A 75 0.56 -1.20 -2.87
CA ALA A 75 0.00 0.13 -2.60
C ALA A 75 -0.51 0.21 -1.15
N ALA A 76 -1.30 -0.77 -0.74
CA ALA A 76 -1.85 -0.92 0.62
C ALA A 76 -0.82 -1.31 1.69
N GLY A 77 0.41 -1.68 1.30
CA GLY A 77 1.45 -2.12 2.24
C GLY A 77 1.10 -3.42 2.97
N VAL A 78 0.37 -4.33 2.32
CA VAL A 78 -0.01 -5.64 2.86
C VAL A 78 0.48 -6.78 1.97
N SER A 79 0.44 -8.01 2.49
CA SER A 79 0.72 -9.19 1.68
C SER A 79 -0.46 -9.50 0.75
N ARG A 80 -0.17 -10.13 -0.40
CA ARG A 80 -1.22 -10.62 -1.32
C ARG A 80 -2.20 -11.55 -0.63
N ARG A 81 -1.70 -12.42 0.27
CA ARG A 81 -2.53 -13.30 1.09
C ARG A 81 -3.51 -12.51 1.94
N MET A 82 -3.05 -11.49 2.65
CA MET A 82 -3.92 -10.63 3.47
C MET A 82 -4.97 -9.90 2.64
N LEU A 83 -4.61 -9.40 1.45
CA LEU A 83 -5.56 -8.76 0.55
C LEU A 83 -6.65 -9.75 0.08
N ARG A 84 -6.26 -10.99 -0.24
CA ARG A 84 -7.21 -12.06 -0.60
C ARG A 84 -8.11 -12.42 0.57
N ASP A 85 -7.54 -12.61 1.76
CA ASP A 85 -8.30 -12.91 2.99
C ASP A 85 -9.30 -11.78 3.31
N TRP A 86 -9.00 -10.52 2.99
CA TRP A 86 -9.97 -9.42 3.11
C TRP A 86 -11.13 -9.52 2.14
N GLN A 87 -10.87 -9.86 0.87
CA GLN A 87 -11.91 -10.03 -0.15
C GLN A 87 -12.81 -11.23 0.18
N GLU A 88 -12.23 -12.32 0.69
CA GLU A 88 -12.99 -13.51 1.11
C GLU A 88 -13.92 -13.22 2.30
N ARG A 89 -13.48 -12.39 3.25
CA ARG A 89 -14.26 -12.06 4.46
C ARG A 89 -15.29 -10.95 4.26
N ASP A 90 -15.10 -10.10 3.26
CA ASP A 90 -15.92 -8.91 3.03
C ASP A 90 -16.31 -8.82 1.55
N PRO A 91 -17.46 -9.40 1.17
CA PRO A 91 -17.94 -9.39 -0.21
C PRO A 91 -18.16 -7.98 -0.76
N SER A 92 -18.49 -7.01 0.10
CA SER A 92 -18.69 -5.62 -0.32
C SER A 92 -17.38 -4.97 -0.75
N PHE A 93 -16.29 -5.26 -0.03
CA PHE A 93 -14.95 -4.84 -0.39
C PHE A 93 -14.46 -5.52 -1.68
N ALA A 94 -14.76 -6.81 -1.87
CA ALA A 94 -14.44 -7.53 -3.10
C ALA A 94 -15.15 -6.90 -4.32
N ALA A 95 -16.46 -6.65 -4.22
CA ALA A 95 -17.24 -6.02 -5.28
C ALA A 95 -16.72 -4.60 -5.60
N ALA A 96 -16.32 -3.83 -4.59
CA ALA A 96 -15.73 -2.51 -4.80
C ALA A 96 -14.37 -2.57 -5.52
N MET A 97 -13.54 -3.58 -5.23
CA MET A 97 -12.27 -3.81 -5.92
C MET A 97 -12.49 -4.18 -7.40
N GLU A 98 -13.48 -5.02 -7.68
CA GLU A 98 -13.87 -5.40 -9.05
C GLU A 98 -14.38 -4.19 -9.84
N ALA A 99 -15.35 -3.44 -9.29
CA ALA A 99 -15.88 -2.23 -9.93
C ALA A 99 -14.79 -1.17 -10.18
N ALA A 100 -13.83 -1.04 -9.26
CA ALA A 100 -12.69 -0.15 -9.46
C ALA A 100 -11.77 -0.61 -10.60
N ALA A 101 -11.54 -1.92 -10.72
CA ALA A 101 -10.75 -2.48 -11.81
C ALA A 101 -11.46 -2.31 -13.16
N ASP A 102 -12.78 -2.52 -13.21
CA ASP A 102 -13.59 -2.32 -14.41
C ASP A 102 -13.56 -0.87 -14.88
N LEU A 103 -13.71 0.08 -13.95
CA LEU A 103 -13.59 1.52 -14.25
C LEU A 103 -12.24 1.83 -14.90
N ALA A 104 -11.15 1.28 -14.35
CA ALA A 104 -9.82 1.49 -14.90
C ALA A 104 -9.67 0.91 -16.31
N GLU A 105 -10.28 -0.25 -16.59
CA GLU A 105 -10.26 -0.84 -17.92
C GLU A 105 -11.09 -0.04 -18.93
N HIS A 106 -12.27 0.43 -18.53
CA HIS A 106 -13.07 1.33 -19.34
C HIS A 106 -12.32 2.61 -19.71
N GLU A 107 -11.64 3.23 -18.75
CA GLU A 107 -10.82 4.42 -19.00
C GLU A 107 -9.63 4.12 -19.93
N ARG A 108 -9.02 2.94 -19.84
CA ARG A 108 -7.97 2.51 -20.79
C ARG A 108 -8.50 2.34 -22.21
N ILE A 109 -9.66 1.70 -22.36
CA ILE A 109 -10.30 1.52 -23.67
C ILE A 109 -10.61 2.89 -24.28
N ARG A 110 -11.17 3.80 -23.47
CA ARG A 110 -11.45 5.19 -23.86
C ARG A 110 -10.18 5.94 -24.29
N ALA A 111 -9.10 5.83 -23.52
CA ALA A 111 -7.82 6.46 -23.84
C ALA A 111 -7.21 5.92 -25.15
N ARG A 112 -7.29 4.60 -25.39
CA ARG A 112 -6.84 3.99 -26.66
C ARG A 112 -7.65 4.49 -27.85
N ALA A 113 -8.98 4.56 -27.71
CA ALA A 113 -9.85 5.08 -28.75
C ALA A 113 -9.57 6.57 -29.08
N ALA A 114 -9.18 7.35 -28.07
CA ALA A 114 -8.79 8.75 -28.23
C ALA A 114 -7.38 8.98 -28.79
N ALA A 115 -6.65 7.91 -29.17
CA ALA A 115 -5.22 7.94 -29.53
C ALA A 115 -4.35 8.70 -28.52
N ALA A 116 -4.80 8.81 -27.27
CA ALA A 116 -4.02 9.40 -26.21
C ALA A 116 -2.81 8.49 -26.00
N PRO A 117 -1.59 9.04 -25.87
CA PRO A 117 -0.45 8.21 -25.52
C PRO A 117 -0.82 7.45 -24.25
N ALA A 118 -0.69 6.12 -24.27
CA ALA A 118 -0.80 5.26 -23.10
C ALA A 118 0.35 5.64 -22.15
N GLY A 119 0.17 6.79 -21.50
CA GLY A 119 1.15 7.47 -20.70
C GLY A 119 1.23 6.77 -19.36
N LEU A 120 2.45 6.79 -18.81
CA LEU A 120 2.70 6.36 -17.45
C LEU A 120 1.63 6.91 -16.52
N SER A 121 0.92 6.02 -15.83
CA SER A 121 0.19 6.45 -14.65
C SER A 121 1.22 6.84 -13.58
N PRO A 122 1.20 8.08 -13.05
CA PRO A 122 2.06 8.46 -11.94
C PRO A 122 1.89 7.54 -10.73
N ALA A 123 0.70 6.93 -10.58
CA ALA A 123 0.43 5.96 -9.53
C ALA A 123 1.18 4.65 -9.72
N ALA A 124 1.21 4.11 -10.94
CA ALA A 124 2.00 2.93 -11.27
C ALA A 124 3.50 3.19 -11.03
N LEU A 125 3.99 4.39 -11.38
CA LEU A 125 5.40 4.74 -11.15
C LEU A 125 5.70 4.84 -9.65
N ARG A 126 4.80 5.41 -8.86
CA ARG A 126 4.92 5.44 -7.39
C ARG A 126 4.98 4.03 -6.80
N VAL A 127 4.14 3.10 -7.27
CA VAL A 127 4.17 1.70 -6.81
C VAL A 127 5.50 1.02 -7.17
N VAL A 128 6.01 1.21 -8.37
CA VAL A 128 7.35 0.73 -8.75
C VAL A 128 8.43 1.31 -7.85
N LEU A 129 8.45 2.63 -7.64
CA LEU A 129 9.46 3.29 -6.82
C LEU A 129 9.40 2.79 -5.37
N LYS A 130 8.20 2.60 -4.83
CA LYS A 130 7.98 1.99 -3.50
C LYS A 130 8.53 0.57 -3.45
N ALA A 131 8.19 -0.28 -4.42
CA ALA A 131 8.66 -1.67 -4.49
C ALA A 131 10.19 -1.76 -4.60
N VAL A 132 10.82 -0.94 -5.46
CA VAL A 132 12.28 -0.88 -5.61
C VAL A 132 12.96 -0.39 -4.34
N ARG A 133 12.38 0.61 -3.66
CA ARG A 133 12.85 1.12 -2.36
C ARG A 133 12.79 0.04 -1.27
N ASP A 134 11.76 -0.80 -1.30
CA ASP A 134 11.60 -1.91 -0.35
C ASP A 134 12.41 -3.16 -0.75
N GLY A 135 13.05 -3.14 -1.92
CA GLY A 135 14.07 -4.12 -2.32
C GLY A 135 13.66 -5.10 -3.41
N ALA A 136 12.50 -4.91 -4.03
CA ALA A 136 12.07 -5.73 -5.17
C ALA A 136 13.03 -5.59 -6.36
N VAL A 137 13.19 -6.69 -7.10
CA VAL A 137 13.92 -6.71 -8.38
C VAL A 137 13.16 -5.85 -9.40
N GLN A 138 13.87 -5.16 -10.30
CA GLN A 138 13.25 -4.22 -11.25
C GLN A 138 12.17 -4.85 -12.13
N ALA A 139 12.35 -6.09 -12.59
CA ALA A 139 11.36 -6.81 -13.38
C ALA A 139 10.07 -7.02 -12.57
N SER A 140 10.18 -7.58 -11.35
CA SER A 140 9.04 -7.77 -10.45
C SER A 140 8.38 -6.46 -10.05
N ALA A 141 9.16 -5.39 -9.84
CA ALA A 141 8.60 -4.07 -9.57
C ALA A 141 7.77 -3.54 -10.74
N ALA A 142 8.28 -3.68 -11.97
CA ALA A 142 7.57 -3.25 -13.18
C ALA A 142 6.21 -3.96 -13.32
N GLU A 143 6.16 -5.26 -13.03
CA GLU A 143 4.91 -6.03 -13.04
C GLU A 143 3.88 -5.50 -12.02
N LEU A 144 4.33 -5.06 -10.84
CA LEU A 144 3.45 -4.44 -9.83
C LEU A 144 2.82 -3.13 -10.34
N GLY A 145 3.51 -2.41 -11.22
CA GLY A 145 2.99 -1.23 -11.91
C GLY A 145 2.13 -1.55 -13.14
N GLY A 146 1.91 -2.83 -13.45
CA GLY A 146 1.17 -3.26 -14.64
C GLY A 146 1.97 -3.21 -15.94
N TRP A 147 3.30 -3.20 -15.88
CA TRP A 147 4.17 -3.18 -17.05
C TRP A 147 4.81 -4.54 -17.33
N THR A 148 4.96 -4.85 -18.62
CA THR A 148 5.89 -5.91 -19.03
C THR A 148 7.32 -5.42 -18.91
N GLU A 149 8.26 -6.32 -18.64
CA GLU A 149 9.69 -5.97 -18.54
C GLU A 149 10.19 -5.23 -19.79
N GLN A 150 9.80 -5.68 -20.99
CA GLN A 150 10.19 -5.04 -22.25
C GLN A 150 9.64 -3.62 -22.39
N SER A 151 8.38 -3.39 -22.02
CA SER A 151 7.76 -2.06 -22.07
C SER A 151 8.42 -1.10 -21.07
N PHE A 152 8.77 -1.61 -19.88
CA PHE A 152 9.44 -0.86 -18.83
C PHE A 152 10.89 -0.52 -19.19
N LEU A 153 11.63 -1.45 -19.80
CA LEU A 153 12.98 -1.19 -20.32
C LEU A 153 12.96 -0.17 -21.45
N ARG A 154 11.98 -0.26 -22.37
CA ARG A 154 11.79 0.71 -23.44
C ARG A 154 11.51 2.10 -22.87
N LEU A 155 10.66 2.18 -21.86
CA LEU A 155 10.38 3.42 -21.13
C LEU A 155 11.65 4.01 -20.50
N ARG A 156 12.43 3.18 -19.78
CA ARG A 156 13.67 3.62 -19.14
C ARG A 156 14.69 4.17 -20.14
N ARG A 157 14.72 3.61 -21.36
CA ARG A 157 15.59 4.11 -22.44
C ARG A 157 15.08 5.42 -23.04
N ARG A 158 13.75 5.62 -23.07
CA ARG A 158 13.11 6.81 -23.64
C ARG A 158 13.12 8.02 -22.71
N SER A 159 13.02 7.81 -21.39
CA SER A 159 12.99 8.88 -20.39
C SER A 159 14.15 8.76 -19.40
N PRO A 160 15.14 9.66 -19.45
CA PRO A 160 16.23 9.70 -18.47
C PRO A 160 15.71 10.02 -17.05
N GLU A 161 14.60 10.73 -16.92
CA GLU A 161 13.96 11.06 -15.64
C GLU A 161 13.51 9.79 -14.89
N VAL A 162 12.85 8.86 -15.59
CA VAL A 162 12.43 7.57 -15.01
C VAL A 162 13.65 6.75 -14.57
N ALA A 163 14.72 6.74 -15.37
CA ALA A 163 15.95 6.07 -15.01
C ALA A 163 16.60 6.67 -13.74
N ALA A 164 16.61 8.00 -13.63
CA ALA A 164 17.12 8.72 -12.47
C ALA A 164 16.29 8.44 -11.21
N LEU A 165 14.94 8.42 -11.32
CA LEU A 165 14.05 8.07 -10.20
C LEU A 165 14.27 6.65 -9.69
N LEU A 166 14.48 5.68 -10.59
CA LEU A 166 14.80 4.30 -10.19
C LEU A 166 16.18 4.17 -9.53
N ALA A 167 17.16 4.97 -9.98
CA ALA A 167 18.45 5.05 -9.32
C ALA A 167 18.33 5.67 -7.91
N ALA A 168 17.57 6.76 -7.79
CA ALA A 168 17.27 7.41 -6.51
C ALA A 168 16.56 6.47 -5.53
N ALA A 169 15.54 5.73 -5.98
CA ALA A 169 14.84 4.75 -5.16
C ALA A 169 15.77 3.64 -4.63
N ARG A 170 16.71 3.16 -5.47
CA ARG A 170 17.73 2.18 -5.04
C ARG A 170 18.72 2.77 -4.04
N ARG A 171 19.14 4.03 -4.19
CA ARG A 171 19.99 4.72 -3.20
C ARG A 171 19.24 4.99 -1.90
N ALA A 172 17.94 5.28 -1.96
CA ALA A 172 17.10 5.43 -0.78
C ALA A 172 17.00 4.12 0.00
N ARG A 173 16.99 2.96 -0.68
CA ARG A 173 17.05 1.64 -0.04
C ARG A 173 18.30 1.48 0.83
N THR A 174 19.50 1.85 0.34
CA THR A 174 20.73 1.70 1.13
C THR A 174 20.71 2.60 2.36
N LYS A 175 20.29 3.86 2.21
CA LYS A 175 20.08 4.78 3.35
C LYS A 175 19.07 4.25 4.37
N LYS A 176 17.97 3.65 3.92
CA LYS A 176 16.96 3.02 4.79
C LYS A 176 17.49 1.76 5.47
N ALA A 177 18.30 0.96 4.77
CA ALA A 177 18.98 -0.21 5.33
C ALA A 177 20.02 0.20 6.38
N ASP A 178 20.79 1.27 6.15
CA ASP A 178 21.75 1.82 7.11
C ASP A 178 21.05 2.35 8.37
N ARG A 179 19.92 3.07 8.20
CA ARG A 179 19.06 3.47 9.33
C ARG A 179 18.52 2.26 10.10
N ARG A 180 18.20 1.16 9.42
CA ARG A 180 17.78 -0.11 10.06
C ARG A 180 18.95 -0.88 10.68
N GLY A 181 20.17 -0.71 10.19
CA GLY A 181 21.38 -1.33 10.72
C GLY A 181 21.76 -0.82 12.11
N LEU A 182 21.44 0.45 12.41
CA LEU A 182 21.53 1.02 13.77
C LEU A 182 20.40 0.54 14.70
N HIS A 183 19.24 0.17 14.16
CA HIS A 183 18.13 -0.44 14.90
C HIS A 183 18.16 -1.97 14.77
N ARG A 184 19.28 -2.59 15.14
CA ARG A 184 19.33 -4.04 15.32
C ARG A 184 18.44 -4.40 16.51
N PHE A 185 17.31 -5.04 16.23
CA PHE A 185 16.42 -5.70 17.21
C PHE A 185 15.48 -4.84 18.06
N GLU A 186 14.69 -3.96 17.43
CA GLU A 186 13.30 -3.82 17.90
C GLU A 186 12.38 -4.57 16.94
N ARG A 187 12.29 -5.90 17.13
CA ARG A 187 10.99 -6.58 16.93
C ARG A 187 10.07 -6.12 18.06
N GLY A 188 9.81 -4.82 18.09
CA GLY A 188 8.90 -4.20 19.03
C GLY A 188 7.51 -4.54 18.56
N TYR A 189 6.87 -5.47 19.26
CA TYR A 189 5.42 -5.57 19.22
C TYR A 189 4.87 -4.16 19.46
N ARG A 190 4.28 -3.55 18.43
CA ARG A 190 3.59 -2.27 18.61
C ARG A 190 2.25 -2.60 19.25
N LEU A 191 2.01 -2.07 20.45
CA LEU A 191 0.69 -2.13 21.07
C LEU A 191 -0.26 -1.34 20.18
N VAL A 192 -1.10 -2.06 19.45
CA VAL A 192 -2.20 -1.51 18.68
C VAL A 192 -3.46 -1.75 19.49
N ARG A 193 -4.29 -0.72 19.62
CA ARG A 193 -5.62 -0.89 20.21
C ARG A 193 -6.44 -1.77 19.28
N VAL A 194 -6.80 -2.96 19.76
CA VAL A 194 -7.82 -3.79 19.14
C VAL A 194 -9.15 -3.20 19.61
N ASP A 195 -9.98 -2.76 18.67
CA ASP A 195 -11.34 -2.39 18.99
C ASP A 195 -12.07 -3.66 19.42
N GLU A 196 -12.45 -3.75 20.71
CA GLU A 196 -13.37 -4.80 21.18
C GLU A 196 -14.74 -4.50 20.57
N GLY A 197 -15.04 -5.12 19.43
CA GLY A 197 -16.34 -5.06 18.76
C GLY A 197 -17.08 -6.38 18.86
N ASP A 198 -18.18 -6.37 19.63
CA ASP A 198 -19.28 -7.34 19.66
C ASP A 198 -18.93 -8.84 19.81
N MET A 199 -18.49 -9.22 21.01
CA MET A 199 -18.69 -10.59 21.52
C MET A 199 -20.05 -10.73 22.23
N ASN A 200 -21.12 -10.15 21.67
CA ASN A 200 -22.48 -10.36 22.15
C ASN A 200 -23.28 -11.12 21.08
N GLY A 201 -22.87 -12.37 20.86
CA GLY A 201 -23.38 -13.22 19.79
C GLY A 201 -23.36 -14.70 20.14
N GLY A 202 -24.04 -15.07 21.24
CA GLY A 202 -24.66 -16.39 21.42
C GLY A 202 -23.82 -17.53 22.00
N ALA A 203 -24.12 -17.91 23.25
CA ALA A 203 -24.17 -19.32 23.66
C ALA A 203 -25.02 -19.43 24.94
N GLY A 204 -26.13 -20.17 24.83
CA GLY A 204 -27.13 -20.29 25.88
C GLY A 204 -26.65 -21.05 27.11
N THR A 205 -27.19 -20.66 28.26
CA THR A 205 -27.36 -21.55 29.41
C THR A 205 -28.85 -21.83 29.55
N ALA A 206 -29.28 -22.86 28.82
CA ALA A 206 -30.46 -23.61 29.20
C ALA A 206 -30.15 -24.41 30.48
N GLY A 207 -31.08 -24.41 31.43
CA GLY A 207 -31.27 -25.52 32.34
C GLY A 207 -30.63 -25.40 33.72
N ARG A 208 -31.40 -24.90 34.69
CA ARG A 208 -31.74 -25.69 35.87
C ARG A 208 -33.03 -25.19 36.49
N GLY A 209 -34.12 -25.87 36.13
CA GLY A 209 -35.32 -25.87 36.95
C GLY A 209 -35.00 -26.50 38.30
N SER A 210 -35.43 -25.85 39.37
CA SER A 210 -35.73 -26.50 40.63
C SER A 210 -37.20 -26.21 40.93
N ALA A 211 -38.05 -27.05 40.35
CA ALA A 211 -39.34 -27.36 40.93
C ALA A 211 -39.07 -28.31 42.09
N HIS A 212 -39.24 -27.83 43.33
CA HIS A 212 -39.44 -28.71 44.47
C HIS A 212 -40.91 -28.62 44.84
N GLY A 213 -41.60 -29.76 44.68
CA GLY A 213 -43.04 -29.89 44.85
C GLY A 213 -43.49 -29.84 46.31
N PRO A 214 -44.82 -29.88 46.51
CA PRO A 214 -45.50 -29.54 47.75
C PRO A 214 -45.56 -30.72 48.73
N GLY A 215 -45.52 -30.43 50.03
CA GLY A 215 -45.72 -31.40 51.10
C GLY A 215 -46.54 -30.78 52.23
N ALA A 216 -47.76 -31.27 52.37
CA ALA A 216 -48.78 -30.83 53.31
C ALA A 216 -48.46 -31.18 54.77
N SER A 217 -48.88 -30.31 55.71
CA SER A 217 -49.29 -30.57 57.11
C SER A 217 -49.41 -29.20 57.81
N GLY A 218 -50.48 -28.78 58.49
CA GLY A 218 -51.73 -29.39 58.92
C GLY A 218 -52.70 -28.30 59.42
N PRO A 219 -53.90 -28.65 59.89
CA PRO A 219 -54.95 -27.71 60.28
C PRO A 219 -54.88 -27.33 61.78
N ASP A 220 -55.82 -26.45 62.16
CA ASP A 220 -56.23 -26.02 63.52
C ASP A 220 -55.52 -24.80 64.11
N ALA A 221 -56.17 -23.63 64.02
CA ALA A 221 -57.08 -23.11 65.06
C ALA A 221 -57.69 -21.76 64.62
#